data_AF-A0A9W2Z2X3-F1
#
_entry.id   AF-A0A9W2Z2X3-F1
#
_cell.length_a   1.000
_cell.length_b   1.000
_cell.length_c   1.000
_cell.angle_alpha   90.00
_cell.angle_beta   90.00
_cell.angle_gamma   90.00
#
_symmetry.space_group_name_H-M   'P 1'
#
loop_
_entity.id
_entity.type
_entity.pdbx_description
1 polymer ?
#
loop_
_entity_poly.entity_id
_entity_poly.type
_entity_poly.pdbx_seq_one_letter_code
_entity_poly.pdbx_strand_id
1 'polypeptide(L)'
;MPRTLNDFLYFLNSLSGSQSRIEDCSSAVDETLFYQFSLIPAFCLTLMMALTKQRTQTWTSFFKGRPALIYPMDTLTRLSRLSYCAAFGATAFLVYQITLQRQLAINYEGPISLTSLIALLSMLIYGMVFFPIFACLALRTAFGYALGSLYVWVFFIIDVMSLIYCASETQEIMRFLPSVLCRAFLCISLPVKFVWAFKKGNYFVNVNTGNSLERTLEQVRDSYQGRHVRNLLRKTERKA
;
A
#
# COMPACT_ATOMS: atom_id res chain seq x y z
N MET A 1 23.42 -5.43 21.55
CA MET A 1 22.17 -5.93 20.96
C MET A 1 22.28 -5.93 19.44
N PRO A 2 22.61 -7.08 18.81
CA PRO A 2 22.29 -7.29 17.40
C PRO A 2 21.91 -8.75 17.14
N ARG A 3 20.68 -9.17 17.50
CA ARG A 3 20.18 -10.53 17.16
C ARG A 3 19.30 -10.54 15.92
N THR A 4 18.59 -9.44 15.64
CA THR A 4 17.61 -9.38 14.55
C THR A 4 18.21 -9.32 13.14
N LEU A 5 19.38 -8.71 12.96
CA LEU A 5 20.01 -8.57 11.63
C LEU A 5 20.61 -9.90 11.15
N ASN A 6 21.21 -10.67 12.08
CA ASN A 6 21.70 -12.01 11.77
C ASN A 6 20.57 -13.00 11.53
N ASP A 7 19.46 -12.91 12.27
CA ASP A 7 18.28 -13.76 12.01
C ASP A 7 17.62 -13.42 10.66
N PHE A 8 17.61 -12.13 10.29
CA PHE A 8 17.15 -11.70 8.97
C PHE A 8 18.09 -12.17 7.86
N LEU A 9 19.41 -12.09 8.06
CA LEU A 9 20.40 -12.66 7.14
C LEU A 9 20.30 -14.19 7.05
N TYR A 10 19.99 -14.87 8.15
CA TYR A 10 19.79 -16.31 8.17
C TYR A 10 18.51 -16.73 7.46
N PHE A 11 17.44 -15.93 7.59
CA PHE A 11 16.22 -16.06 6.81
C PHE A 11 16.47 -15.84 5.30
N LEU A 12 17.26 -14.82 4.95
CA LEU A 12 17.68 -14.58 3.56
C LEU A 12 18.56 -15.73 3.03
N ASN A 13 19.47 -16.27 3.84
CA ASN A 13 20.30 -17.41 3.45
C ASN A 13 19.51 -18.73 3.39
N SER A 14 18.49 -18.93 4.21
CA SER A 14 17.64 -20.13 4.13
C SER A 14 16.70 -20.12 2.92
N LEU A 15 16.45 -18.93 2.34
CA LEU A 15 15.78 -18.79 1.05
C LEU A 15 16.73 -19.09 -0.13
N SER A 16 18.04 -19.03 0.08
CA SER A 16 19.08 -19.33 -0.92
C SER A 16 19.40 -20.82 -0.99
N GLY A 17 18.38 -21.66 -1.13
CA GLY A 17 18.51 -23.11 -1.27
C GLY A 17 18.82 -23.56 -2.69
N SER A 18 20.00 -24.15 -2.88
CA SER A 18 20.50 -24.94 -4.02
C SER A 18 20.96 -24.21 -5.29
N GLN A 19 22.28 -24.07 -5.37
CA GLN A 19 23.03 -23.69 -6.55
C GLN A 19 23.25 -24.89 -7.49
N SER A 20 22.56 -24.92 -8.64
CA SER A 20 22.93 -25.76 -9.79
C SER A 20 22.50 -25.13 -11.11
N ARG A 21 23.50 -24.75 -11.93
CA ARG A 21 23.48 -24.33 -13.37
C ARG A 21 22.31 -23.44 -13.83
N ILE A 22 22.62 -22.17 -14.03
CA ILE A 22 21.71 -21.12 -14.51
C ILE A 22 21.56 -21.21 -16.03
N GLU A 23 20.46 -21.77 -16.50
CA GLU A 23 19.93 -21.57 -17.86
C GLU A 23 18.49 -21.04 -17.88
N ASP A 24 17.88 -20.86 -16.70
CA ASP A 24 16.66 -20.08 -16.52
C ASP A 24 16.89 -19.10 -15.38
N CYS A 25 16.48 -17.83 -15.55
CA CYS A 25 16.50 -16.85 -14.47
C CYS A 25 15.49 -17.27 -13.39
N SER A 26 15.88 -18.21 -12.53
CA SER A 26 15.20 -18.48 -11.29
C SER A 26 15.48 -17.28 -10.39
N SER A 27 14.54 -16.32 -10.36
CA SER A 27 14.57 -15.21 -9.42
C SER A 27 14.98 -15.75 -8.05
N ALA A 28 15.95 -15.10 -7.39
CA ALA A 28 16.48 -15.51 -6.09
C ALA A 28 15.39 -15.68 -4.99
N VAL A 29 14.16 -15.25 -5.28
CA VAL A 29 12.96 -15.48 -4.49
C VAL A 29 11.82 -15.85 -5.46
N ASP A 30 11.16 -16.97 -5.21
CA ASP A 30 9.92 -17.34 -5.91
C ASP A 30 8.83 -16.32 -5.55
N GLU A 31 8.43 -15.50 -6.54
CA GLU A 31 7.48 -14.40 -6.34
C GLU A 31 6.16 -14.92 -5.75
N THR A 32 5.71 -16.10 -6.19
CA THR A 32 4.45 -16.69 -5.75
C THR A 32 4.44 -17.01 -4.25
N LEU A 33 5.51 -17.64 -3.76
CA LEU A 33 5.70 -17.93 -2.35
C LEU A 33 5.81 -16.66 -1.52
N PHE A 34 6.54 -15.65 -2.02
CA PHE A 34 6.67 -14.37 -1.33
C PHE A 34 5.32 -13.69 -1.09
N TYR A 35 4.44 -13.62 -2.09
CA TYR A 35 3.12 -13.00 -1.92
C TYR A 35 2.20 -13.83 -1.00
N GLN A 36 2.29 -15.17 -1.03
CA GLN A 36 1.56 -16.02 -0.09
C GLN A 36 2.00 -15.77 1.37
N PHE A 37 3.31 -15.74 1.63
CA PHE A 37 3.83 -15.42 2.96
C PHE A 37 3.51 -13.98 3.38
N SER A 38 3.51 -13.04 2.43
CA SER A 38 3.15 -11.63 2.67
C SER A 38 1.66 -11.42 2.97
N LEU A 39 0.81 -12.43 2.80
CA LEU A 39 -0.60 -12.36 3.18
C LEU A 39 -0.77 -12.25 4.72
N ILE A 40 0.08 -12.93 5.47
CA ILE A 40 0.07 -12.92 6.93
C ILE A 40 0.35 -11.52 7.48
N PRO A 41 1.47 -10.84 7.13
CA PRO A 41 1.71 -9.47 7.57
C PRO A 41 0.66 -8.50 7.03
N ALA A 42 0.13 -8.69 5.82
CA ALA A 42 -0.96 -7.85 5.31
C ALA A 42 -2.20 -7.94 6.23
N PHE A 43 -2.61 -9.15 6.62
CA PHE A 43 -3.72 -9.34 7.55
C PHE A 43 -3.42 -8.73 8.93
N CYS A 44 -2.23 -8.93 9.48
CA CYS A 44 -1.85 -8.34 10.76
C CYS A 44 -1.87 -6.79 10.71
N LEU A 45 -1.30 -6.18 9.67
CA LEU A 45 -1.26 -4.73 9.50
C LEU A 45 -2.66 -4.14 9.36
N THR A 46 -3.53 -4.78 8.58
CA THR A 46 -4.91 -4.31 8.40
C THR A 46 -5.70 -4.42 9.68
N LEU A 47 -5.52 -5.50 10.44
CA LEU A 47 -6.11 -5.66 11.76
C LEU A 47 -5.62 -4.59 12.74
N MET A 48 -4.31 -4.32 12.79
CA MET A 48 -3.73 -3.26 13.63
C MET A 48 -4.31 -1.87 13.28
N MET A 49 -4.41 -1.56 11.99
CA MET A 49 -5.00 -0.30 11.55
C MET A 49 -6.51 -0.25 11.87
N ALA A 50 -7.25 -1.34 11.69
CA ALA A 50 -8.67 -1.43 12.00
C ALA A 50 -8.97 -1.30 13.51
N LEU A 51 -8.07 -1.80 14.37
CA LEU A 51 -8.13 -1.58 15.82
C LEU A 51 -7.76 -0.15 16.22
N THR A 52 -7.05 0.59 15.37
CA THR A 52 -6.69 1.99 15.64
C THR A 52 -7.86 2.93 15.40
N LYS A 53 -8.75 2.60 14.45
CA LYS A 53 -9.94 3.39 14.12
C LYS A 53 -11.15 2.91 14.92
N GLN A 54 -11.84 3.82 15.60
CA GLN A 54 -13.07 3.51 16.32
C GLN A 54 -14.29 3.65 15.39
N ARG A 55 -15.18 2.66 15.40
CA ARG A 55 -16.50 2.72 14.76
C ARG A 55 -17.43 3.44 15.72
N THR A 56 -17.99 4.57 15.28
CA THR A 56 -19.00 5.29 16.03
C THR A 56 -20.30 4.46 16.05
N GLN A 57 -20.78 4.18 17.27
CA GLN A 57 -22.14 3.81 17.65
C GLN A 57 -22.64 2.35 17.65
N THR A 58 -21.94 1.35 17.14
CA THR A 58 -22.41 -0.04 17.26
C THR A 58 -21.41 -0.88 18.05
N TRP A 59 -21.90 -1.45 19.17
CA TRP A 59 -21.15 -2.26 20.15
C TRP A 59 -20.25 -1.47 21.11
N THR A 60 -20.85 -0.61 21.93
CA THR A 60 -20.17 0.07 23.05
C THR A 60 -19.81 -0.89 24.20
N SER A 61 -20.51 -2.02 24.34
CA SER A 61 -20.31 -2.97 25.45
C SER A 61 -19.08 -3.87 25.29
N PHE A 62 -18.64 -4.13 24.04
CA PHE A 62 -17.48 -4.98 23.75
C PHE A 62 -16.51 -4.23 22.80
N PHE A 63 -15.21 -4.16 23.16
CA PHE A 63 -14.15 -3.45 22.43
C PHE A 63 -14.36 -1.93 22.16
N LYS A 64 -15.25 -1.25 22.89
CA LYS A 64 -15.50 0.20 22.75
C LYS A 64 -15.77 0.64 21.28
N GLY A 65 -16.39 -0.21 20.47
CA GLY A 65 -16.64 0.07 19.04
C GLY A 65 -15.44 -0.15 18.10
N ARG A 66 -14.48 -1.02 18.44
CA ARG A 66 -13.40 -1.50 17.53
C ARG A 66 -13.67 -2.97 17.18
N PRO A 67 -13.26 -3.49 16.00
CA PRO A 67 -12.50 -2.86 14.91
C PRO A 67 -13.38 -2.10 13.89
N ALA A 68 -12.84 -1.04 13.29
CA ALA A 68 -13.47 -0.36 12.16
C ALA A 68 -12.69 -0.64 10.87
N LEU A 69 -13.34 -1.29 9.89
CA LEU A 69 -12.74 -1.49 8.59
C LEU A 69 -12.49 -0.13 7.92
N ILE A 70 -11.24 0.07 7.49
CA ILE A 70 -10.82 1.32 6.87
C ILE A 70 -11.23 1.28 5.41
N TYR A 71 -12.02 2.27 5.00
CA TYR A 71 -12.28 2.48 3.58
C TYR A 71 -10.97 2.96 2.92
N PRO A 72 -10.35 2.17 2.04
CA PRO A 72 -8.97 2.35 1.59
C PRO A 72 -8.79 3.47 0.56
N MET A 73 -9.83 4.26 0.28
CA MET A 73 -9.81 5.26 -0.78
C MET A 73 -10.41 6.58 -0.29
N ASP A 74 -9.59 7.62 -0.21
CA ASP A 74 -10.08 9.00 -0.07
C ASP A 74 -9.68 9.79 -1.33
N THR A 75 -10.60 9.81 -2.30
CA THR A 75 -10.44 10.47 -3.61
C THR A 75 -10.55 12.01 -3.51
N LEU A 76 -11.03 12.52 -2.39
CA LEU A 76 -11.44 13.92 -2.28
C LEU A 76 -10.26 14.86 -2.02
N THR A 77 -9.16 14.40 -1.44
CA THR A 77 -8.01 15.28 -1.15
C THR A 77 -6.89 15.20 -2.18
N ARG A 78 -6.29 16.36 -2.51
CA ARG A 78 -5.36 16.55 -3.62
C ARG A 78 -3.96 15.99 -3.37
N LEU A 79 -3.48 16.03 -2.12
CA LEU A 79 -2.10 15.65 -1.73
C LEU A 79 -1.87 14.13 -1.65
N SER A 80 -2.93 13.34 -1.48
CA SER A 80 -2.83 11.88 -1.52
C SER A 80 -2.95 11.29 -2.92
N ARG A 81 -3.39 12.06 -3.93
CA ARG A 81 -3.67 11.55 -5.28
C ARG A 81 -2.47 10.90 -5.93
N LEU A 82 -1.29 11.53 -5.89
CA LEU A 82 -0.08 10.97 -6.49
C LEU A 82 0.34 9.65 -5.83
N SER A 83 0.26 9.55 -4.50
CA SER A 83 0.54 8.30 -3.81
C SER A 83 -0.48 7.22 -4.14
N TYR A 84 -1.77 7.56 -4.27
CA TYR A 84 -2.78 6.62 -4.75
C TYR A 84 -2.51 6.19 -6.19
N CYS A 85 -2.19 7.11 -7.10
CA CYS A 85 -1.84 6.80 -8.49
C CYS A 85 -0.63 5.86 -8.56
N ALA A 86 0.41 6.11 -7.76
CA ALA A 86 1.58 5.23 -7.71
C ALA A 86 1.24 3.84 -7.14
N ALA A 87 0.40 3.77 -6.09
CA ALA A 87 -0.07 2.49 -5.55
C ALA A 87 -0.92 1.71 -6.56
N PHE A 88 -1.85 2.37 -7.26
CA PHE A 88 -2.62 1.76 -8.34
C PHE A 88 -1.72 1.31 -9.50
N GLY A 89 -0.73 2.11 -9.90
CA GLY A 89 0.23 1.76 -10.94
C GLY A 89 1.04 0.52 -10.59
N ALA A 90 1.55 0.43 -9.36
CA ALA A 90 2.26 -0.74 -8.85
C ALA A 90 1.37 -1.99 -8.84
N THR A 91 0.11 -1.87 -8.42
CA THR A 91 -0.83 -3.01 -8.45
C THR A 91 -1.25 -3.42 -9.86
N ALA A 92 -1.43 -2.46 -10.77
CA ALA A 92 -1.84 -2.72 -12.14
C ALA A 92 -0.75 -3.48 -12.91
N PHE A 93 0.52 -3.10 -12.70
CA PHE A 93 1.65 -3.82 -13.28
C PHE A 93 1.73 -5.26 -12.78
N LEU A 94 1.51 -5.48 -11.48
CA LEU A 94 1.47 -6.81 -10.91
C LEU A 94 0.35 -7.67 -11.51
N VAL A 95 -0.86 -7.11 -11.65
CA VAL A 95 -1.98 -7.80 -12.31
C VAL A 95 -1.64 -8.13 -13.77
N TYR A 96 -0.98 -7.21 -14.48
CA TYR A 96 -0.47 -7.44 -15.84
C TYR A 96 0.50 -8.64 -15.88
N GLN A 97 1.43 -8.77 -14.93
CA GLN A 97 2.33 -9.92 -14.85
C GLN A 97 1.56 -11.24 -14.59
N ILE A 98 0.64 -11.25 -13.63
CA ILE A 98 -0.15 -12.45 -13.30
C ILE A 98 -0.99 -12.91 -14.48
N THR A 99 -1.61 -11.97 -15.21
CA THR A 99 -2.49 -12.28 -16.35
C THR A 99 -1.75 -12.74 -17.59
N LEU A 100 -0.65 -12.07 -17.94
CA LEU A 100 0.05 -12.35 -19.20
C LEU A 100 1.17 -13.37 -19.06
N GLN A 101 1.83 -13.44 -17.90
CA GLN A 101 2.90 -14.41 -17.64
C GLN A 101 2.38 -15.65 -16.88
N ARG A 102 1.07 -15.74 -16.61
CA ARG A 102 0.42 -16.85 -15.87
C ARG A 102 1.10 -17.21 -14.54
N GLN A 103 1.61 -16.22 -13.84
CA GLN A 103 2.16 -16.38 -12.48
C GLN A 103 0.99 -16.53 -11.47
N LEU A 104 0.35 -17.69 -11.50
CA LEU A 104 -0.79 -18.01 -10.64
C LEU A 104 -0.31 -18.18 -9.20
N ALA A 105 -1.05 -17.63 -8.24
CA ALA A 105 -0.73 -17.81 -6.82
C ALA A 105 -0.96 -19.27 -6.36
N ILE A 106 -1.70 -20.05 -7.14
CA ILE A 106 -2.00 -21.46 -6.88
C ILE A 106 -1.74 -22.21 -8.18
N ASN A 107 -0.75 -23.10 -8.18
CA ASN A 107 -0.48 -23.99 -9.31
C ASN A 107 -1.61 -25.02 -9.39
N TYR A 108 -2.44 -24.91 -10.42
CA TYR A 108 -3.55 -25.80 -10.67
C TYR A 108 -3.51 -26.30 -12.11
N GLU A 109 -3.25 -27.59 -12.26
CA GLU A 109 -3.37 -28.30 -13.52
C GLU A 109 -4.76 -28.96 -13.56
N GLY A 110 -5.70 -28.31 -14.23
CA GLY A 110 -7.04 -28.85 -14.38
C GLY A 110 -7.82 -28.18 -15.52
N PRO A 111 -9.15 -28.38 -15.59
CA PRO A 111 -9.94 -27.89 -16.71
C PRO A 111 -9.94 -26.35 -16.81
N ILE A 112 -10.13 -25.86 -18.04
CA ILE A 112 -9.98 -24.43 -18.41
C ILE A 112 -10.93 -23.52 -17.61
N SER A 113 -12.14 -24.00 -17.27
CA SER A 113 -13.11 -23.25 -16.46
C SER A 113 -12.62 -22.97 -15.03
N LEU A 114 -11.97 -23.94 -14.40
CA LEU A 114 -11.39 -23.81 -13.06
C LEU A 114 -10.12 -22.94 -13.07
N THR A 115 -9.35 -23.00 -14.15
CA THR A 115 -8.14 -22.16 -14.31
C THR A 115 -8.48 -20.66 -14.28
N SER A 116 -9.55 -20.25 -14.97
CA SER A 116 -10.00 -18.84 -14.96
C SER A 116 -10.49 -18.38 -13.60
N LEU A 117 -11.18 -19.25 -12.86
CA LEU A 117 -11.63 -18.94 -11.48
C LEU A 117 -10.43 -18.74 -10.56
N ILE A 118 -9.40 -19.59 -10.69
CA ILE A 118 -8.16 -19.50 -9.89
C ILE A 118 -7.37 -18.25 -10.24
N ALA A 119 -7.36 -17.82 -11.50
CA ALA A 119 -6.77 -16.54 -11.88
C ALA A 119 -7.47 -15.35 -11.20
N LEU A 120 -8.81 -15.35 -11.17
CA LEU A 120 -9.58 -14.32 -10.46
C LEU A 120 -9.33 -14.34 -8.95
N LEU A 121 -9.26 -15.52 -8.35
CA LEU A 121 -8.97 -15.69 -6.93
C LEU A 121 -7.54 -15.25 -6.59
N SER A 122 -6.58 -15.53 -7.48
CA SER A 122 -5.21 -15.04 -7.37
C SER A 122 -5.19 -13.51 -7.37
N MET A 123 -5.88 -12.84 -8.30
CA MET A 123 -5.98 -11.37 -8.31
C MET A 123 -6.55 -10.82 -7.00
N LEU A 124 -7.57 -11.47 -6.44
CA LEU A 124 -8.14 -11.08 -5.15
C LEU A 124 -7.10 -11.20 -4.02
N ILE A 125 -6.37 -12.31 -3.97
CA ILE A 125 -5.29 -12.55 -3.01
C ILE A 125 -4.24 -11.43 -3.09
N TYR A 126 -3.74 -11.15 -4.29
CA TYR A 126 -2.77 -10.08 -4.49
C TYR A 126 -3.35 -8.71 -4.10
N GLY A 127 -4.62 -8.43 -4.44
CA GLY A 127 -5.31 -7.22 -4.01
C GLY A 127 -5.35 -7.07 -2.48
N MET A 128 -5.56 -8.16 -1.75
CA MET A 128 -5.51 -8.19 -0.28
C MET A 128 -4.10 -7.91 0.26
N VAL A 129 -3.05 -8.36 -0.41
CA VAL A 129 -1.66 -8.06 -0.04
C VAL A 129 -1.35 -6.56 -0.15
N PHE A 130 -1.92 -5.85 -1.14
CA PHE A 130 -1.74 -4.40 -1.30
C PHE A 130 -2.72 -3.55 -0.49
N PHE A 131 -3.80 -4.12 0.03
CA PHE A 131 -4.78 -3.42 0.85
C PHE A 131 -4.20 -2.60 2.02
N PRO A 132 -3.22 -3.09 2.81
CA PRO A 132 -2.60 -2.31 3.90
C PRO A 132 -1.97 -1.00 3.42
N ILE A 133 -1.43 -0.96 2.19
CA ILE A 133 -0.81 0.24 1.60
C ILE A 133 -1.88 1.29 1.30
N PHE A 134 -3.03 0.88 0.79
CA PHE A 134 -4.14 1.81 0.60
C PHE A 134 -4.77 2.26 1.93
N ALA A 135 -4.93 1.33 2.88
CA ALA A 135 -5.45 1.63 4.20
C ALA A 135 -4.57 2.64 4.97
N CYS A 136 -3.24 2.56 4.85
CA CYS A 136 -2.34 3.50 5.51
C CYS A 136 -2.44 4.91 4.90
N LEU A 137 -2.60 5.01 3.58
CA LEU A 137 -2.83 6.29 2.87
C LEU A 137 -4.16 6.93 3.28
N ALA A 138 -5.19 6.12 3.55
CA ALA A 138 -6.50 6.57 4.00
C ALA A 138 -6.50 7.05 5.46
N LEU A 139 -5.70 6.42 6.33
CA LEU A 139 -5.68 6.74 7.76
C LEU A 139 -5.10 8.13 8.08
N ARG A 140 -4.14 8.61 7.27
CA ARG A 140 -3.44 9.89 7.44
C ARG A 140 -2.84 10.13 8.84
N THR A 141 -2.54 9.06 9.57
CA THR A 141 -1.88 9.12 10.87
C THR A 141 -0.40 8.81 10.74
N ALA A 142 0.41 9.33 11.66
CA ALA A 142 1.82 8.96 11.74
C ALA A 142 1.97 7.43 11.91
N PHE A 143 1.13 6.80 12.74
CA PHE A 143 1.15 5.34 12.92
C PHE A 143 0.88 4.57 11.61
N GLY A 144 -0.14 5.00 10.84
CA GLY A 144 -0.46 4.39 9.55
C GLY A 144 0.70 4.52 8.57
N TYR A 145 1.27 5.73 8.42
CA TYR A 145 2.38 5.95 7.50
C TYR A 145 3.65 5.20 7.88
N ALA A 146 3.95 5.04 9.17
CA ALA A 146 5.09 4.25 9.64
C ALA A 146 4.96 2.77 9.24
N LEU A 147 3.82 2.16 9.54
CA LEU A 147 3.54 0.76 9.20
C LEU A 147 3.52 0.54 7.68
N GLY A 148 2.88 1.44 6.95
CA GLY A 148 2.84 1.40 5.48
C GLY A 148 4.22 1.56 4.85
N SER A 149 5.07 2.43 5.41
CA SER A 149 6.44 2.62 4.92
C SER A 149 7.27 1.35 5.12
N LEU A 150 7.26 0.77 6.32
CA LEU A 150 8.00 -0.46 6.59
C LEU A 150 7.59 -1.59 5.65
N TYR A 151 6.27 -1.73 5.42
CA TYR A 151 5.74 -2.73 4.51
C TYR A 151 6.21 -2.51 3.06
N VAL A 152 6.09 -1.29 2.53
CA VAL A 152 6.51 -0.95 1.15
C VAL A 152 8.02 -1.13 0.96
N TRP A 153 8.83 -0.86 1.98
CA TRP A 153 10.28 -1.06 1.91
C TRP A 153 10.66 -2.52 1.67
N VAL A 154 9.94 -3.47 2.28
CA VAL A 154 10.17 -4.90 2.04
C VAL A 154 9.93 -5.26 0.57
N PHE A 155 8.81 -4.82 -0.02
CA PHE A 155 8.55 -5.05 -1.45
C PHE A 155 9.62 -4.43 -2.35
N PHE A 156 10.02 -3.19 -2.03
CA PHE A 156 11.04 -2.49 -2.81
C PHE A 156 12.40 -3.20 -2.78
N ILE A 157 12.82 -3.73 -1.61
CA ILE A 157 14.06 -4.50 -1.49
C ILE A 157 13.99 -5.76 -2.37
N ILE A 158 12.86 -6.48 -2.35
CA ILE A 158 12.68 -7.68 -3.18
C ILE A 158 12.75 -7.32 -4.66
N ASP A 159 12.06 -6.27 -5.11
CA ASP A 159 12.09 -5.86 -6.53
C ASP A 159 13.51 -5.46 -6.99
N VAL A 160 14.26 -4.76 -6.14
CA VAL A 160 15.64 -4.36 -6.43
C VAL A 160 16.55 -5.58 -6.51
N MET A 161 16.39 -6.57 -5.61
CA MET A 161 17.15 -7.81 -5.67
C MET A 161 16.81 -8.59 -6.95
N SER A 162 15.53 -8.74 -7.29
CA SER A 162 15.11 -9.37 -8.54
C SER A 162 15.70 -8.66 -9.76
N LEU A 163 15.76 -7.33 -9.77
CA LEU A 163 16.36 -6.57 -10.85
C LEU A 163 17.88 -6.81 -10.95
N ILE A 164 18.62 -6.82 -9.84
CA ILE A 164 20.07 -7.03 -9.85
C ILE A 164 20.45 -8.43 -10.34
N TYR A 165 19.71 -9.46 -9.91
CA TYR A 165 20.04 -10.85 -10.26
C TYR A 165 19.50 -11.29 -11.62
N CYS A 166 18.36 -10.73 -12.07
CA CYS A 166 17.68 -11.20 -13.27
C CYS A 166 17.85 -10.32 -14.51
N ALA A 167 18.17 -9.04 -14.33
CA ALA A 167 18.23 -8.11 -15.45
C ALA A 167 19.57 -8.17 -16.20
N SER A 168 19.76 -9.25 -16.96
CA SER A 168 20.86 -9.38 -17.92
C SER A 168 20.54 -8.73 -19.28
N GLU A 169 19.25 -8.56 -19.61
CA GLU A 169 18.78 -8.06 -20.91
C GLU A 169 18.04 -6.71 -20.80
N THR A 170 18.32 -5.79 -21.71
CA THR A 170 17.78 -4.41 -21.70
C THR A 170 16.26 -4.33 -21.88
N GLN A 171 15.65 -5.35 -22.51
CA GLN A 171 14.20 -5.39 -22.75
C GLN A 171 13.42 -5.66 -21.47
N GLU A 172 13.92 -6.57 -20.63
CA GLU A 172 13.30 -6.87 -19.33
C GLU A 172 13.40 -5.66 -18.40
N ILE A 173 14.53 -4.96 -18.37
CA ILE A 173 14.70 -3.73 -17.59
C ILE A 173 13.62 -2.70 -17.92
N MET A 174 13.37 -2.44 -19.21
CA MET A 174 12.32 -1.51 -19.65
C MET A 174 10.93 -1.93 -19.18
N ARG A 175 10.66 -3.24 -19.13
CA ARG A 175 9.37 -3.78 -18.73
C ARG A 175 9.11 -3.62 -17.23
N PHE A 176 10.10 -3.91 -16.38
CA PHE A 176 9.97 -3.81 -14.92
C PHE A 176 10.12 -2.38 -14.37
N LEU A 177 10.74 -1.47 -15.13
CA LEU A 177 11.03 -0.10 -14.73
C LEU A 177 9.81 0.67 -14.17
N PRO A 178 8.62 0.64 -14.81
CA PRO A 178 7.47 1.42 -14.33
C PRO A 178 7.01 0.97 -12.94
N SER A 179 7.06 -0.33 -12.66
CA SER A 179 6.68 -0.91 -11.36
C SER A 179 7.64 -0.48 -10.27
N VAL A 180 8.95 -0.62 -10.53
CA VAL A 180 10.01 -0.24 -9.59
C VAL A 180 9.95 1.25 -9.29
N LEU A 181 9.73 2.09 -10.31
CA LEU A 181 9.58 3.54 -10.12
C LEU A 181 8.35 3.90 -9.28
N CYS A 182 7.20 3.25 -9.50
CA CYS A 182 6.00 3.48 -8.70
C CYS A 182 6.21 3.10 -7.22
N ARG A 183 6.87 1.97 -6.97
CA ARG A 183 7.19 1.50 -5.61
C ARG A 183 8.27 2.36 -4.96
N ALA A 184 9.28 2.80 -5.71
CA ALA A 184 10.30 3.75 -5.23
C ALA A 184 9.67 5.09 -4.82
N PHE A 185 8.73 5.60 -5.61
CA PHE A 185 7.98 6.81 -5.27
C PHE A 185 7.17 6.63 -3.97
N LEU A 186 6.55 5.47 -3.76
CA LEU A 186 5.87 5.17 -2.48
C LEU A 186 6.85 5.09 -1.31
N CYS A 187 8.00 4.44 -1.52
CA CYS A 187 9.07 4.27 -0.56
C CYS A 187 9.58 5.62 -0.02
N ILE A 188 9.61 6.66 -0.87
CA ILE A 188 10.02 8.03 -0.48
C ILE A 188 8.82 8.85 0.02
N SER A 189 7.65 8.75 -0.62
CA SER A 189 6.51 9.62 -0.29
C SER A 189 5.85 9.29 1.06
N LEU A 190 5.83 8.01 1.47
CA LEU A 190 5.30 7.57 2.76
C LEU A 190 6.10 8.09 3.97
N PRO A 191 7.43 7.99 4.03
CA PRO A 191 8.21 8.55 5.15
C PRO A 191 8.16 10.07 5.18
N VAL A 192 8.10 10.77 4.03
CA VAL A 192 7.88 12.22 4.01
C VAL A 192 6.54 12.58 4.65
N LYS A 193 5.48 11.84 4.33
CA LYS A 193 4.16 12.02 4.96
C LYS A 193 4.15 11.65 6.44
N PHE A 194 4.93 10.64 6.84
CA PHE A 194 5.15 10.30 8.24
C PHE A 194 5.76 11.46 9.01
N VAL A 195 6.86 12.04 8.53
CA VAL A 195 7.53 13.18 9.17
C VAL A 195 6.60 14.39 9.25
N TRP A 196 5.81 14.64 8.21
CA TRP A 196 4.84 15.74 8.21
C TRP A 196 3.70 15.51 9.21
N ALA A 197 3.16 14.29 9.29
CA ALA A 197 2.13 13.92 10.25
C ALA A 197 2.65 13.97 11.70
N PHE A 198 3.91 13.58 11.90
CA PHE A 198 4.61 13.67 13.18
C PHE A 198 4.77 15.13 13.62
N LYS A 199 5.27 16.00 12.73
CA LYS A 199 5.38 17.45 13.00
C LYS A 199 4.04 18.11 13.30
N LYS A 200 2.95 17.62 12.70
CA LYS A 200 1.59 18.12 12.94
C LYS A 200 0.95 17.56 14.23
N GLY A 201 1.60 16.64 14.94
CA GLY A 201 1.09 16.03 16.17
C GLY A 201 -0.05 15.04 15.96
N ASN A 202 -0.28 14.56 14.73
CA ASN A 202 -1.37 13.66 14.38
C ASN A 202 -0.93 12.18 14.51
N TYR A 203 -0.63 11.75 15.75
CA TYR A 203 -0.11 10.41 16.02
C TYR A 203 -1.15 9.30 15.86
N PHE A 204 -2.33 9.50 16.43
CA PHE A 204 -3.45 8.54 16.42
C PHE A 204 -4.73 9.21 15.91
N VAL A 205 -5.67 8.38 15.42
CA VAL A 205 -7.00 8.84 15.00
C VAL A 205 -7.77 9.29 16.24
N ASN A 206 -7.67 10.57 16.58
CA ASN A 206 -8.39 11.13 17.72
C ASN A 206 -9.77 11.61 17.25
N VAL A 207 -10.75 10.71 17.23
CA VAL A 207 -12.16 11.03 16.96
C VAL A 207 -12.75 11.66 18.22
N ASN A 208 -12.38 12.90 18.52
CA ASN A 208 -13.25 13.73 19.35
C ASN A 208 -14.29 14.31 18.39
N THR A 209 -15.48 13.71 18.37
CA THR A 209 -16.57 13.99 17.41
C THR A 209 -16.96 15.48 17.33
N GLY A 210 -16.67 16.29 18.37
CA GLY A 210 -16.84 17.75 18.33
C GLY A 210 -15.83 18.49 17.43
N ASN A 211 -14.58 18.03 17.36
CA ASN A 211 -13.52 18.68 16.57
C ASN A 211 -13.52 18.21 15.09
N SER A 212 -14.26 17.16 14.74
CA SER A 212 -14.29 16.63 13.37
C SER A 212 -15.12 17.52 12.46
N LEU A 213 -16.25 18.05 12.92
CA LEU A 213 -17.09 18.97 12.16
C LEU A 213 -16.33 20.28 11.88
N GLU A 214 -15.71 20.86 12.91
CA GLU A 214 -14.96 22.10 12.79
C GLU A 214 -13.73 21.93 11.89
N ARG A 215 -12.94 20.85 12.07
CA ARG A 215 -11.84 20.52 11.15
C ARG A 215 -12.31 20.25 9.73
N THR A 216 -13.47 19.62 9.55
CA THR A 216 -14.04 19.38 8.22
C THR A 216 -14.45 20.70 7.58
N LEU A 217 -15.06 21.61 8.33
CA LEU A 217 -15.43 22.94 7.87
C LEU A 217 -14.21 23.78 7.49
N GLU A 218 -13.17 23.79 8.34
CA GLU A 218 -11.91 24.49 8.04
C GLU A 218 -11.20 23.89 6.83
N GLN A 219 -11.15 22.55 6.74
CA GLN A 219 -10.58 21.85 5.60
C GLN A 219 -11.37 22.13 4.30
N VAL A 220 -12.70 22.23 4.38
CA VAL A 220 -13.56 22.60 3.25
C VAL A 220 -13.35 24.08 2.89
N ARG A 221 -13.25 24.99 3.86
CA ARG A 221 -12.98 26.42 3.67
C ARG A 221 -11.64 26.66 2.98
N ASP A 222 -10.60 25.92 3.38
CA ASP A 222 -9.25 26.04 2.81
C ASP A 222 -9.10 25.28 1.48
N SER A 223 -10.04 24.39 1.17
CA SER A 223 -10.06 23.64 -0.09
C SER A 223 -10.19 24.56 -1.30
N TYR A 224 -9.79 24.06 -2.46
CA TYR A 224 -9.98 24.78 -3.72
C TYR A 224 -11.46 25.09 -3.96
N GLN A 225 -12.38 24.19 -3.63
CA GLN A 225 -13.82 24.42 -3.76
C GLN A 225 -14.29 25.53 -2.82
N GLY A 226 -13.86 25.53 -1.56
CA GLY A 226 -14.17 26.59 -0.61
C GLY A 226 -13.64 27.96 -1.06
N ARG A 227 -12.39 28.01 -1.55
CA ARG A 227 -11.80 29.23 -2.14
C ARG A 227 -12.52 29.66 -3.41
N HIS A 228 -12.89 28.73 -4.27
CA HIS A 228 -13.60 29.00 -5.52
C HIS A 228 -14.99 29.57 -5.26
N VAL A 229 -15.77 28.94 -4.38
CA VAL A 229 -17.09 29.45 -3.95
C VAL A 229 -16.95 30.79 -3.25
N ARG A 230 -15.94 30.98 -2.39
CA ARG A 230 -15.65 32.28 -1.77
C ARG A 230 -15.34 33.36 -2.80
N ASN A 231 -14.61 33.03 -3.86
CA ASN A 231 -14.34 33.95 -4.95
C ASN A 231 -15.60 34.27 -5.78
N LEU A 232 -16.49 33.30 -5.99
CA LEU A 232 -17.80 33.51 -6.65
C LEU A 232 -18.73 34.40 -5.83
N LEU A 233 -18.77 34.19 -4.51
CA LEU A 233 -19.62 34.94 -3.58
C LEU A 233 -19.02 36.29 -3.17
N ARG A 234 -17.75 36.57 -3.50
CA ARG A 234 -17.14 37.86 -3.23
C ARG A 234 -17.75 38.88 -4.18
N LYS A 235 -18.72 39.66 -3.68
CA LYS A 235 -19.34 40.77 -4.39
C LYS A 235 -18.25 41.63 -5.03
N THR A 236 -18.26 41.75 -6.34
CA THR A 236 -17.46 42.75 -7.04
C THR A 236 -17.99 44.10 -6.57
N GLU A 237 -17.24 44.78 -5.70
CA GLU A 237 -17.38 46.22 -5.50
C GLU A 237 -17.22 46.85 -6.89
N ARG A 238 -18.35 47.18 -7.54
CA ARG A 238 -18.34 48.04 -8.72
C ARG A 238 -17.68 49.33 -8.24
N LYS A 239 -16.44 49.57 -8.65
CA LYS A 239 -15.82 50.88 -8.54
C LYS A 239 -16.73 51.84 -9.30
N ALA A 240 -17.48 52.64 -8.56
CA ALA A 240 -18.16 53.83 -9.05
C ALA A 240 -17.11 54.89 -9.39
#